data_AF-A0A4R4K7H0-F1
#
_entry.id   AF-A0A4R4K7H0-F1
#
_cell.length_a   1.000
_cell.length_b   1.000
_cell.length_c   1.000
_cell.angle_alpha   90.00
_cell.angle_beta   90.00
_cell.angle_gamma   90.00
#
_symmetry.space_group_name_H-M   'P 1'
#
loop_
_entity.id
_entity.type
_entity.pdbx_description
1 polymer ?
#
loop_
_entity_poly.entity_id
_entity_poly.type
_entity_poly.pdbx_seq_one_letter_code
_entity_poly.pdbx_strand_id
1 'polypeptide(L)'
;MSALIKTLTVKLSDAEILRNAKLEHVRDLRDASHPALHFRFAKNRTRGSWYLLNKRQWHRIGAFPDLSTKQVVAALPAVRLRVAAEGAASVSGWVTVGELLDWFADRMARSRALSAKRRSAGKSAISCQLKPRLDDLLLRDVNAQTLDKLLMWPAQEELSLSYVQQLYRLLAVAFRQARKLDLIPVNPMAELKFINFT
;
A
#
# COMPACT_ATOMS: atom_id res chain seq x y z
N MET A 1 26.53 -9.46 -19.53
CA MET A 1 25.44 -10.46 -19.63
C MET A 1 24.58 -10.33 -18.38
N SER A 2 23.36 -9.78 -18.48
CA SER A 2 22.46 -9.65 -17.33
C SER A 2 22.05 -11.03 -16.84
N ALA A 3 22.50 -11.42 -15.65
CA ALA A 3 22.02 -12.64 -15.01
C ALA A 3 20.50 -12.50 -14.80
N LEU A 4 19.73 -13.28 -15.56
CA LEU A 4 18.28 -13.37 -15.40
C LEU A 4 17.98 -13.69 -13.94
N ILE A 5 17.35 -12.73 -13.25
CA ILE A 5 16.88 -12.88 -11.88
C ILE A 5 15.88 -14.04 -11.88
N LYS A 6 16.28 -15.19 -11.34
CA LYS A 6 15.47 -16.42 -11.36
C LYS A 6 14.81 -16.65 -10.00
N THR A 7 13.53 -17.01 -10.06
CA THR A 7 12.82 -17.62 -8.94
C THR A 7 13.07 -19.12 -8.97
N LEU A 8 13.70 -19.66 -7.93
CA LEU A 8 13.99 -21.09 -7.84
C LEU A 8 12.92 -21.79 -7.00
N THR A 9 12.30 -22.85 -7.53
CA THR A 9 11.34 -23.67 -6.76
C THR A 9 12.09 -24.79 -6.06
N VAL A 10 12.06 -24.80 -4.73
CA VAL A 10 12.74 -25.79 -3.87
C VAL A 10 11.88 -26.13 -2.66
N LYS A 11 12.22 -27.18 -1.91
CA LYS A 11 11.52 -27.54 -0.67
C LYS A 11 12.11 -26.74 0.49
N LEU A 12 11.57 -25.54 0.72
CA LEU A 12 12.20 -24.55 1.59
C LEU A 12 12.58 -25.14 2.94
N SER A 13 13.86 -24.97 3.26
CA SER A 13 14.44 -25.25 4.57
C SER A 13 15.56 -24.26 4.83
N ASP A 14 15.90 -24.03 6.10
CA ASP A 14 16.95 -23.07 6.47
C ASP A 14 18.30 -23.46 5.83
N ALA A 15 18.58 -24.76 5.73
CA ALA A 15 19.76 -25.28 5.04
C ALA A 15 19.76 -24.97 3.54
N GLU A 16 18.61 -25.10 2.86
CA GLU A 16 18.49 -24.76 1.44
C GLU A 16 18.58 -23.25 1.19
N ILE A 17 18.05 -22.43 2.10
CA ILE A 17 18.19 -20.97 2.03
C ILE A 17 19.67 -20.60 2.09
N LEU A 18 20.42 -21.16 3.05
CA LEU A 18 21.86 -20.90 3.18
C LEU A 18 22.67 -21.43 1.98
N ARG A 19 22.28 -22.56 1.38
CA ARG A 19 22.91 -23.09 0.15
C ARG A 19 22.69 -22.16 -1.04
N ASN A 20 21.45 -21.72 -1.25
CA ASN A 20 21.09 -20.82 -2.35
C ASN A 20 21.50 -19.37 -2.12
N ALA A 21 21.83 -18.98 -0.88
CA ALA A 21 22.42 -17.69 -0.57
C ALA A 21 23.76 -17.47 -1.30
N LYS A 22 24.46 -18.54 -1.70
CA LYS A 22 25.72 -18.45 -2.47
C LYS A 22 25.50 -18.23 -3.97
N LEU A 23 24.28 -18.42 -4.48
CA LEU A 23 23.96 -18.32 -5.91
C LEU A 23 23.46 -16.91 -6.27
N GLU A 24 24.34 -16.04 -6.75
CA GLU A 24 24.02 -14.62 -7.02
C GLU A 24 22.88 -14.41 -8.03
N HIS A 25 22.65 -15.37 -8.93
CA HIS A 25 21.58 -15.30 -9.93
C HIS A 25 20.17 -15.65 -9.38
N VAL A 26 20.08 -16.18 -8.15
CA VAL A 26 18.82 -16.54 -7.49
C VAL A 26 18.42 -15.43 -6.53
N ARG A 27 17.27 -14.79 -6.78
CA ARG A 27 16.75 -13.71 -5.93
C ARG A 27 15.61 -14.17 -5.02
N ASP A 28 14.70 -14.95 -5.59
CA ASP A 28 13.49 -15.40 -4.91
C ASP A 28 13.52 -16.95 -4.89
N LEU A 29 13.23 -17.55 -3.74
CA LEU A 29 12.96 -18.97 -3.59
C LEU A 29 11.45 -19.15 -3.42
N ARG A 30 10.89 -20.19 -4.03
CA ARG A 30 9.49 -20.57 -3.91
C ARG A 30 9.41 -21.94 -3.27
N ASP A 31 8.51 -22.10 -2.31
CA ASP A 31 8.30 -23.41 -1.70
C ASP A 31 7.56 -24.36 -2.64
N ALA A 32 8.10 -25.56 -2.83
CA ALA A 32 7.47 -26.60 -3.63
C ALA A 32 6.18 -27.14 -2.98
N SER A 33 6.16 -27.25 -1.65
CA SER A 33 4.99 -27.73 -0.90
C SER A 33 3.92 -26.65 -0.73
N HIS A 34 4.32 -25.39 -0.65
CA HIS A 34 3.44 -24.23 -0.53
C HIS A 34 3.71 -23.22 -1.66
N PRO A 35 3.12 -23.43 -2.86
CA PRO A 35 3.28 -22.58 -4.03
C PRO A 35 3.17 -21.06 -3.83
N ALA A 36 2.41 -20.62 -2.84
CA ALA A 36 2.18 -19.21 -2.50
C ALA A 36 3.25 -18.62 -1.56
N LEU A 37 4.08 -19.46 -0.93
CA LEU A 37 5.14 -19.02 -0.03
C LEU A 37 6.41 -18.76 -0.82
N HIS A 38 6.96 -17.56 -0.63
CA HIS A 38 8.19 -17.13 -1.25
C HIS A 38 9.14 -16.55 -0.22
N PHE A 39 10.43 -16.77 -0.45
CA PHE A 39 11.51 -16.18 0.30
C PHE A 39 12.36 -15.32 -0.63
N ARG A 40 12.57 -14.05 -0.28
CA ARG A 40 13.42 -13.14 -1.06
C ARG A 40 14.70 -12.83 -0.28
N PHE A 41 15.84 -13.04 -0.92
CA PHE A 41 17.14 -12.67 -0.35
C PHE A 41 17.28 -11.14 -0.24
N ALA A 42 17.87 -10.68 0.86
CA ALA A 42 18.31 -9.29 1.00
C ALA A 42 19.63 -9.06 0.24
N LYS A 43 20.03 -7.80 0.06
CA LYS A 43 21.27 -7.43 -0.67
C LYS A 43 22.52 -8.12 -0.12
N ASN A 44 22.59 -8.28 1.20
CA ASN A 44 23.72 -8.94 1.88
C ASN A 44 23.62 -10.47 1.88
N ARG A 45 22.54 -11.06 1.34
CA ARG A 45 22.24 -12.50 1.20
C ARG A 45 22.33 -13.35 2.48
N THR A 46 22.65 -12.74 3.63
CA THR A 46 22.62 -13.35 4.97
C THR A 46 21.23 -13.27 5.61
N ARG A 47 20.39 -12.35 5.12
CA ARG A 47 19.01 -12.15 5.57
C ARG A 47 18.06 -12.24 4.39
N GLY A 48 16.78 -12.39 4.69
CA GLY A 48 15.74 -12.31 3.67
C GLY A 48 14.37 -12.03 4.27
N SER A 49 13.38 -11.88 3.41
CA SER A 49 12.00 -11.63 3.82
C SER A 49 11.08 -12.72 3.26
N TRP A 50 10.15 -13.13 4.11
CA TRP A 50 9.10 -14.07 3.80
C TRP A 50 7.89 -13.35 3.23
N TYR A 51 7.36 -13.86 2.13
CA TYR A 51 6.18 -13.32 1.48
C TYR A 51 5.16 -14.42 1.18
N LEU A 52 3.89 -14.10 1.35
CA LEU A 52 2.76 -14.88 0.87
C LEU A 52 2.14 -14.19 -0.33
N LEU A 53 2.05 -14.89 -1.45
CA LEU A 53 1.33 -14.44 -2.64
C LEU A 53 -0.15 -14.84 -2.52
N ASN A 54 -1.05 -13.86 -2.44
CA ASN A 54 -2.50 -14.09 -2.46
C ASN A 54 -3.14 -13.21 -3.54
N LYS A 55 -3.95 -13.77 -4.44
CA LYS A 55 -4.64 -13.04 -5.53
C LYS A 55 -3.74 -12.02 -6.28
N ARG A 56 -2.49 -12.38 -6.57
CA ARG A 56 -1.46 -11.54 -7.23
C ARG A 56 -0.90 -10.38 -6.37
N GLN A 57 -1.22 -10.31 -5.09
CA GLN A 57 -0.65 -9.38 -4.11
C GLN A 57 0.37 -10.08 -3.21
N TRP A 58 1.45 -9.36 -2.89
CA TRP A 58 2.54 -9.84 -2.05
C TRP A 58 2.35 -9.37 -0.60
N HIS A 59 2.11 -10.29 0.33
CA HIS A 59 1.97 -9.98 1.75
C HIS A 59 3.24 -10.37 2.49
N ARG A 60 3.91 -9.40 3.12
CA ARG A 60 5.11 -9.67 3.90
C ARG A 60 4.72 -10.34 5.23
N ILE A 61 5.31 -11.50 5.50
CA ILE A 61 5.05 -12.29 6.72
C ILE A 61 6.07 -11.94 7.81
N GLY A 62 7.34 -11.76 7.43
CA GLY A 62 8.41 -11.42 8.36
C GLY A 62 9.80 -11.55 7.73
N ALA A 63 10.84 -11.62 8.55
CA ALA A 63 12.24 -11.67 8.12
C ALA A 63 12.94 -12.95 8.62
N PHE A 64 13.95 -13.40 7.87
CA PHE A 64 14.91 -14.42 8.28
C PHE A 64 16.21 -13.73 8.70
N PRO A 65 16.88 -14.14 9.80
CA PRO A 65 16.66 -15.37 10.58
C PRO A 65 15.62 -15.27 11.71
N ASP A 66 15.01 -14.11 11.94
CA ASP A 66 14.05 -13.89 13.04
C ASP A 66 12.89 -14.90 13.03
N LEU A 67 12.44 -15.29 11.83
CA LEU A 67 11.53 -16.41 11.59
C LEU A 67 12.22 -17.48 10.76
N SER A 68 12.39 -18.66 11.35
CA SER A 68 12.86 -19.87 10.64
C SER A 68 11.81 -20.39 9.66
N THR A 69 12.25 -21.16 8.66
CA THR A 69 11.33 -21.77 7.68
C THR A 69 10.26 -22.62 8.37
N LYS A 70 10.65 -23.37 9.40
CA LYS A 70 9.73 -24.22 10.17
C LYS A 70 8.64 -23.41 10.86
N GLN A 71 9.00 -22.28 11.47
CA GLN A 71 8.05 -21.38 12.14
C GLN A 71 7.10 -20.73 11.12
N VAL A 72 7.60 -20.30 9.96
CA VAL A 72 6.77 -19.71 8.91
C VAL A 72 5.79 -20.72 8.33
N VAL A 73 6.24 -21.95 8.05
CA VAL A 73 5.38 -23.02 7.55
C VAL A 73 4.31 -23.39 8.58
N ALA A 74 4.65 -23.46 9.87
CA ALA A 74 3.69 -23.74 10.94
C ALA A 74 2.66 -22.62 11.11
N ALA A 75 3.06 -21.34 10.95
CA ALA A 75 2.16 -20.18 11.05
C ALA A 75 1.33 -19.94 9.78
N LEU A 76 1.62 -20.65 8.68
CA LEU A 76 1.05 -20.39 7.37
C LEU A 76 -0.48 -20.47 7.32
N PRO A 77 -1.16 -21.45 7.97
CA PRO A 77 -2.62 -21.51 7.98
C PRO A 77 -3.25 -20.25 8.60
N ALA A 78 -2.73 -19.78 9.74
CA ALA A 78 -3.22 -18.57 10.41
C ALA A 78 -2.96 -17.31 9.58
N VAL A 79 -1.79 -17.21 8.95
CA VAL A 79 -1.44 -16.09 8.06
C VAL A 79 -2.35 -16.07 6.83
N ARG A 80 -2.67 -17.24 6.24
CA ARG A 80 -3.61 -17.34 5.11
C ARG A 80 -5.02 -16.88 5.50
N LEU A 81 -5.51 -17.28 6.67
CA LEU A 81 -6.82 -16.84 7.16
C LEU A 81 -6.86 -15.32 7.36
N ARG A 82 -5.81 -14.74 7.95
CA ARG A 82 -5.69 -13.28 8.13
C ARG A 82 -5.65 -12.55 6.79
N VAL A 83 -4.79 -13.00 5.88
CA VAL A 83 -4.64 -12.40 4.54
C VAL A 83 -5.90 -12.58 3.69
N ALA A 84 -6.64 -13.67 3.86
CA ALA A 84 -7.94 -13.86 3.21
C ALA A 84 -9.00 -12.92 3.78
N ALA A 85 -9.02 -12.70 5.10
CA ALA A 85 -9.92 -11.74 5.74
C ALA A 85 -9.59 -10.28 5.33
N GLU A 86 -8.31 -9.92 5.27
CA GLU A 86 -7.84 -8.62 4.79
C GLU A 86 -8.15 -8.42 3.29
N GLY A 87 -7.92 -9.45 2.47
CA GLY A 87 -8.21 -9.43 1.03
C GLY A 87 -9.70 -9.55 0.68
N ALA A 88 -10.55 -9.98 1.62
CA ALA A 88 -12.01 -9.90 1.50
C ALA A 88 -12.53 -8.50 1.88
N ALA A 89 -11.76 -7.72 2.64
CA ALA A 89 -12.13 -6.39 3.12
C ALA A 89 -11.80 -5.24 2.13
N SER A 90 -10.97 -5.48 1.11
CA SER A 90 -10.61 -4.49 0.09
C SER A 90 -10.91 -5.01 -1.31
N VAL A 91 -11.96 -4.49 -1.95
CA VAL A 91 -12.31 -4.83 -3.35
C VAL A 91 -11.39 -4.12 -4.35
N SER A 92 -10.76 -3.00 -3.97
CA SER A 92 -9.91 -2.20 -4.88
C SER A 92 -8.45 -2.64 -4.96
N GLY A 93 -7.92 -3.24 -3.89
CA GLY A 93 -6.51 -3.63 -3.80
C GLY A 93 -5.53 -2.48 -3.56
N TRP A 94 -6.02 -1.26 -3.30
CA TRP A 94 -5.18 -0.09 -3.01
C TRP A 94 -4.52 -0.18 -1.65
N VAL A 95 -3.29 0.27 -1.58
CA VAL A 95 -2.46 0.29 -0.37
C VAL A 95 -2.22 1.73 0.10
N THR A 96 -2.16 2.68 -0.84
CA THR A 96 -1.77 4.07 -0.60
C THR A 96 -2.89 5.08 -0.88
N VAL A 97 -2.78 6.27 -0.29
CA VAL A 97 -3.66 7.41 -0.59
C VAL A 97 -3.45 7.88 -2.04
N GLY A 98 -2.22 7.79 -2.57
CA GLY A 98 -1.91 8.09 -3.98
C GLY A 98 -2.79 7.32 -4.97
N GLU A 99 -2.90 6.01 -4.80
CA GLU A 99 -3.74 5.14 -5.66
C GLU A 99 -5.23 5.53 -5.58
N LEU A 100 -5.73 5.85 -4.38
CA LEU A 100 -7.09 6.35 -4.19
C LEU A 100 -7.29 7.69 -4.91
N LEU A 101 -6.31 8.60 -4.82
CA LEU A 101 -6.35 9.91 -5.46
C LEU A 101 -6.30 9.81 -6.99
N ASP A 102 -5.52 8.88 -7.55
CA ASP A 102 -5.47 8.63 -8.99
C ASP A 102 -6.80 8.12 -9.52
N TRP A 103 -7.41 7.15 -8.81
CA TRP A 103 -8.75 6.69 -9.12
C TRP A 103 -9.78 7.83 -9.05
N PHE A 104 -9.73 8.65 -8.01
CA PHE A 104 -10.66 9.73 -7.82
C PHE A 104 -10.50 10.82 -8.89
N ALA A 105 -9.26 11.12 -9.30
CA ALA A 105 -8.95 12.05 -10.37
C ALA A 105 -9.48 11.58 -11.73
N ASP A 106 -9.28 10.30 -12.10
CA ASP A 106 -9.84 9.71 -13.33
C ASP A 106 -11.37 9.77 -13.32
N ARG A 107 -11.99 9.44 -12.17
CA ARG A 107 -13.44 9.52 -11.99
C ARG A 107 -13.97 10.94 -12.16
N MET A 108 -13.32 11.94 -11.58
CA MET A 108 -13.70 13.34 -11.76
C MET A 108 -13.58 13.79 -13.21
N ALA A 109 -12.51 13.40 -13.91
CA ALA A 109 -12.28 13.78 -15.31
C ALA A 109 -13.41 13.31 -16.23
N ARG A 110 -13.96 12.12 -15.96
CA ARG A 110 -15.05 11.49 -16.71
C ARG A 110 -16.45 11.89 -16.25
N SER A 111 -16.57 12.59 -15.12
CA SER A 111 -17.87 12.95 -14.55
C SER A 111 -18.57 14.03 -15.39
N ARG A 112 -19.75 13.68 -15.93
CA ARG A 112 -20.63 14.62 -16.65
C ARG A 112 -21.35 15.60 -15.72
N ALA A 113 -21.41 15.30 -14.42
CA ALA A 113 -22.03 16.17 -13.42
C ALA A 113 -21.15 17.38 -13.03
N LEU A 114 -19.88 17.40 -13.45
CA LEU A 114 -18.93 18.45 -13.13
C LEU A 114 -18.66 19.34 -14.35
N SER A 115 -18.73 20.66 -14.14
CA SER A 115 -18.28 21.62 -15.15
C SER A 115 -16.80 21.44 -15.48
N ALA A 116 -16.40 21.88 -16.68
CA ALA A 116 -15.00 21.80 -17.12
C ALA A 116 -14.04 22.49 -16.12
N LYS A 117 -14.43 23.66 -15.60
CA LYS A 117 -13.67 24.41 -14.59
C LYS A 117 -13.48 23.62 -13.28
N ARG A 118 -14.52 22.90 -12.82
CA ARG A 118 -14.42 22.08 -11.60
C ARG A 118 -13.53 20.86 -11.80
N ARG A 119 -13.60 20.23 -12.98
CA ARG A 119 -12.73 19.09 -13.33
C ARG A 119 -11.25 19.50 -13.39
N SER A 120 -10.94 20.62 -14.04
CA SER A 120 -9.56 21.11 -14.12
C SER A 120 -9.02 21.53 -12.75
N ALA A 121 -9.80 22.27 -11.96
CA ALA A 121 -9.41 22.67 -10.61
C ALA A 121 -9.16 21.47 -9.68
N GLY A 122 -10.06 20.47 -9.71
CA GLY A 122 -9.88 19.25 -8.93
C GLY A 122 -8.64 18.45 -9.35
N LYS A 123 -8.41 18.30 -10.66
CA LYS A 123 -7.20 17.64 -11.18
C LYS A 123 -5.93 18.37 -10.74
N SER A 124 -5.91 19.69 -10.83
CA SER A 124 -4.76 20.51 -10.40
C SER A 124 -4.52 20.40 -8.90
N ALA A 125 -5.57 20.47 -8.08
CA ALA A 125 -5.45 20.30 -6.63
C ALA A 125 -4.91 18.92 -6.25
N ILE A 126 -5.37 17.85 -6.91
CA ILE A 126 -4.87 16.50 -6.66
C ILE A 126 -3.39 16.39 -7.05
N SER A 127 -3.06 16.74 -8.30
CA SER A 127 -1.71 16.54 -8.84
C SER A 127 -0.64 17.46 -8.25
N CYS A 128 -0.97 18.72 -7.98
CA CYS A 128 0.02 19.70 -7.52
C CYS A 128 0.07 19.84 -5.99
N GLN A 129 -1.00 19.48 -5.27
CA GLN A 129 -1.07 19.72 -3.82
C GLN A 129 -1.22 18.46 -2.99
N LEU A 130 -2.14 17.57 -3.34
CA LEU A 130 -2.40 16.36 -2.54
C LEU A 130 -1.37 15.26 -2.80
N LYS A 131 -1.13 14.89 -4.06
CA LYS A 131 -0.19 13.81 -4.41
C LYS A 131 1.22 14.06 -3.88
N PRO A 132 1.85 15.24 -4.06
CA PRO A 132 3.22 15.47 -3.58
C PRO A 132 3.38 15.28 -2.06
N ARG A 133 2.29 15.35 -1.31
CA ARG A 133 2.27 15.24 0.16
C ARG A 133 1.81 13.88 0.67
N LEU A 134 0.95 13.19 -0.09
CA LEU A 134 0.22 12.00 0.38
C LEU A 134 0.39 10.76 -0.50
N ASP A 135 1.15 10.80 -1.60
CA ASP A 135 1.23 9.68 -2.56
C ASP A 135 1.58 8.36 -1.87
N ASP A 136 2.62 8.37 -1.03
CA ASP A 136 3.15 7.20 -0.34
C ASP A 136 2.46 6.90 1.01
N LEU A 137 1.52 7.73 1.47
CA LEU A 137 0.84 7.51 2.74
C LEU A 137 -0.04 6.26 2.62
N LEU A 138 0.14 5.29 3.52
CA LEU A 138 -0.70 4.09 3.55
C LEU A 138 -2.12 4.44 3.99
N LEU A 139 -3.13 3.84 3.35
CA LEU A 139 -4.55 4.07 3.70
C LEU A 139 -4.85 3.77 5.18
N ARG A 140 -4.15 2.77 5.75
CA ARG A 140 -4.28 2.38 7.16
C ARG A 140 -3.63 3.36 8.15
N ASP A 141 -2.69 4.18 7.69
CA ASP A 141 -1.93 5.12 8.52
C ASP A 141 -2.55 6.53 8.46
N VAL A 142 -3.66 6.70 7.75
CA VAL A 142 -4.40 7.98 7.69
C VAL A 142 -5.08 8.23 9.03
N ASN A 143 -4.64 9.28 9.72
CA ASN A 143 -5.22 9.76 10.96
C ASN A 143 -4.97 11.28 11.09
N ALA A 144 -5.45 11.89 12.18
CA ALA A 144 -5.26 13.32 12.42
C ALA A 144 -3.78 13.71 12.42
N GLN A 145 -2.93 12.97 13.13
CA GLN A 145 -1.50 13.28 13.24
C GLN A 145 -0.76 13.20 11.91
N THR A 146 -1.03 12.16 11.10
CA THR A 146 -0.37 12.00 9.79
C THR A 146 -0.86 13.03 8.78
N LEU A 147 -2.15 13.35 8.77
CA LEU A 147 -2.69 14.42 7.92
C LEU A 147 -2.20 15.80 8.34
N ASP A 148 -2.08 16.06 9.64
CA ASP A 148 -1.57 17.34 10.14
C ASP A 148 -0.12 17.56 9.68
N LYS A 149 0.74 16.57 9.94
CA LYS A 149 2.16 16.60 9.60
C LYS A 149 2.43 16.67 8.10
N LEU A 150 1.71 15.88 7.30
CA LEU A 150 2.02 15.72 5.87
C LEU A 150 1.26 16.71 4.98
N LEU A 151 0.04 17.09 5.35
CA LEU A 151 -0.82 17.94 4.53
C LEU A 151 -1.13 19.28 5.19
N MET A 152 -1.67 19.32 6.42
CA MET A 152 -2.24 20.55 6.95
C MET A 152 -1.17 21.59 7.25
N TRP A 153 -0.17 21.25 8.06
CA TRP A 153 0.88 22.18 8.46
C TRP A 153 1.68 22.69 7.25
N PRO A 154 2.23 21.81 6.37
CA PRO A 154 2.99 22.29 5.23
C PRO A 154 2.16 23.09 4.21
N ALA A 155 0.86 22.80 4.08
CA ALA A 155 0.00 23.56 3.18
C ALA A 155 -0.41 24.92 3.74
N GLN A 156 -0.56 25.06 5.06
CA GLN A 156 -0.90 26.34 5.71
C GLN A 156 0.26 27.34 5.68
N GLU A 157 1.51 26.86 5.67
CA GLU A 157 2.70 27.72 5.52
C GLU A 157 2.77 28.39 4.15
N GLU A 158 2.25 27.73 3.11
CA GLU A 158 2.43 28.16 1.70
C GLU A 158 1.14 28.70 1.06
N LEU A 159 -0.04 28.32 1.55
CA LEU A 159 -1.33 28.52 0.89
C LEU A 159 -2.34 29.21 1.80
N SER A 160 -3.35 29.85 1.21
CA SER A 160 -4.43 30.44 1.99
C SER A 160 -5.23 29.38 2.74
N LEU A 161 -5.68 29.70 3.96
CA LEU A 161 -6.50 28.80 4.78
C LEU A 161 -7.76 28.31 4.05
N SER A 162 -8.38 29.17 3.24
CA SER A 162 -9.52 28.82 2.39
C SER A 162 -9.19 27.73 1.37
N TYR A 163 -7.99 27.75 0.80
CA TYR A 163 -7.55 26.75 -0.15
C TYR A 163 -7.17 25.45 0.54
N VAL A 164 -6.50 25.50 1.70
CA VAL A 164 -6.24 24.31 2.53
C VAL A 164 -7.56 23.62 2.93
N GLN A 165 -8.57 24.40 3.33
CA GLN A 165 -9.90 23.86 3.61
C GLN A 165 -10.53 23.20 2.38
N GLN A 166 -10.33 23.75 1.19
CA GLN A 166 -10.78 23.15 -0.06
C GLN A 166 -10.05 21.83 -0.35
N LEU A 167 -8.74 21.75 -0.13
CA LEU A 167 -7.95 20.53 -0.25
C LEU A 167 -8.45 19.44 0.70
N TYR A 168 -8.69 19.80 1.97
CA TYR A 168 -9.26 18.89 2.97
C TYR A 168 -10.62 18.33 2.52
N ARG A 169 -11.53 19.21 2.07
CA ARG A 169 -12.86 18.79 1.59
C ARG A 169 -12.76 17.87 0.38
N LEU A 170 -11.84 18.15 -0.55
CA LEU A 170 -11.62 17.32 -1.74
C LEU A 170 -11.14 15.91 -1.35
N LEU A 171 -10.16 15.83 -0.44
CA LEU A 171 -9.65 14.58 0.10
C LEU A 171 -10.76 13.79 0.82
N ALA A 172 -11.52 14.44 1.71
CA ALA A 172 -12.61 13.82 2.45
C ALA A 172 -13.71 13.25 1.52
N VAL A 173 -14.02 13.94 0.41
CA VAL A 173 -14.96 13.44 -0.60
C VAL A 173 -14.40 12.20 -1.30
N ALA A 174 -13.11 12.16 -1.63
CA ALA A 174 -12.48 11.01 -2.25
C ALA A 174 -12.61 9.75 -1.37
N PHE A 175 -12.26 9.85 -0.08
CA PHE A 175 -12.41 8.74 0.88
C PHE A 175 -13.87 8.33 1.08
N ARG A 176 -14.79 9.29 1.18
CA ARG A 176 -16.22 9.00 1.31
C ARG A 176 -16.76 8.22 0.11
N GLN A 177 -16.35 8.59 -1.10
CA GLN A 177 -16.76 7.88 -2.31
C GLN A 177 -16.13 6.49 -2.40
N ALA A 178 -14.84 6.36 -2.08
CA ALA A 178 -14.16 5.08 -2.03
C ALA A 178 -14.85 4.12 -1.04
N ARG A 179 -15.24 4.61 0.14
CA ARG A 179 -15.98 3.80 1.12
C ARG A 179 -17.39 3.45 0.63
N LYS A 180 -18.11 4.41 0.04
CA LYS A 180 -19.47 4.19 -0.49
C LYS A 180 -19.52 3.10 -1.58
N LEU A 181 -18.42 2.90 -2.30
CA LEU A 181 -18.29 1.90 -3.36
C LEU A 181 -17.57 0.62 -2.89
N ASP A 182 -17.38 0.46 -1.58
CA ASP A 182 -16.68 -0.68 -0.96
C ASP A 182 -15.27 -0.93 -1.49
N LEU A 183 -14.62 0.13 -1.99
CA LEU A 183 -13.23 0.09 -2.47
C LEU A 183 -12.24 0.08 -1.32
N ILE A 184 -12.64 0.68 -0.18
CA ILE A 184 -11.91 0.61 1.09
C ILE A 184 -12.84 0.07 2.19
N PRO A 185 -12.30 -0.66 3.19
CA PRO A 185 -13.11 -1.24 4.26
C PRO A 185 -13.66 -0.21 5.24
N VAL A 186 -12.87 0.85 5.52
CA VAL A 186 -13.18 1.89 6.50
C VAL A 186 -12.80 3.24 5.91
N ASN A 187 -13.56 4.29 6.25
CA ASN A 187 -13.20 5.67 5.93
C ASN A 187 -12.42 6.27 7.11
N PRO A 188 -11.09 6.43 7.03
CA PRO A 188 -10.28 6.99 8.13
C PRO A 188 -10.57 8.47 8.39
N MET A 189 -11.20 9.18 7.44
CA MET A 189 -11.58 10.59 7.57
C MET A 189 -13.02 10.80 8.04
N ALA A 190 -13.75 9.76 8.42
CA ALA A 190 -15.18 9.88 8.78
C ALA A 190 -15.42 10.83 9.95
N GLU A 191 -14.61 10.72 11.00
CA GLU A 191 -14.74 11.50 12.23
C GLU A 191 -13.82 12.73 12.28
N LEU A 192 -12.95 12.89 11.28
CA LEU A 192 -12.02 14.01 11.22
C LEU A 192 -12.79 15.28 10.83
N LYS A 193 -12.48 16.38 11.53
CA LYS A 193 -13.04 17.71 11.25
C LYS A 193 -11.91 18.67 10.95
N PHE A 194 -12.13 19.55 9.98
CA PHE A 194 -11.13 20.54 9.57
C PHE A 194 -10.71 21.45 10.74
N ILE A 195 -11.64 21.78 11.65
CA ILE A 195 -11.39 22.61 12.84
C ILE A 195 -10.33 22.03 13.78
N ASN A 196 -10.02 20.73 13.67
CA ASN A 196 -8.98 20.11 14.49
C ASN A 196 -7.55 20.44 13.99
N PHE A 197 -7.42 21.15 12.86
CA PHE A 197 -6.16 21.48 12.20
C PHE A 197 -5.92 23.00 12.06
N THR A 198 -6.78 23.82 12.66
CA THR A 198 -6.77 25.29 12.59
C THR A 198 -6.78 25.88 13.97
#